data_AF-A0A379WIZ7-F1
#
_entry.id   AF-A0A379WIZ7-F1
#
_cell.length_a   1.000
_cell.length_b   1.000
_cell.length_c   1.000
_cell.angle_alpha   90.00
_cell.angle_beta   90.00
_cell.angle_gamma   90.00
#
_symmetry.space_group_name_H-M   'P 1'
#
loop_
_entity.id
_entity.type
_entity.pdbx_description
1 polymer ?
#
loop_
_entity_poly.entity_id
_entity_poly.type
_entity_poly.pdbx_seq_one_letter_code
_entity_poly.pdbx_strand_id
1 'polypeptide(L)' 'MQAYFDQLDRVRYEGPQSTNPLAFRHYNPDELVLGKRMEDHLRFAACYWHTFCWNGGGYVWCRRV' A
#
# COMPACT_ATOMS: atom_id res chain seq x y z
N MET A 1 9.48 13.82 -15.33
CA MET A 1 8.84 12.57 -14.86
C MET A 1 7.58 13.00 -14.15
N GLN A 2 6.40 12.75 -14.70
CA GLN A 2 5.13 13.15 -14.06
C GLN A 2 4.81 12.13 -12.96
N ALA A 3 4.47 12.58 -11.75
CA ALA A 3 4.00 11.65 -10.74
C ALA A 3 2.49 11.44 -10.94
N TYR A 4 2.07 10.18 -11.04
CA TYR A 4 0.64 9.85 -11.18
C TYR A 4 -0.17 10.22 -9.93
N PHE A 5 0.50 10.47 -8.81
CA PHE A 5 -0.09 10.77 -7.50
C PHE A 5 0.52 12.03 -6.87
N ASP A 6 0.61 13.13 -7.60
CA ASP A 6 1.19 14.40 -7.12
C ASP A 6 0.46 15.00 -5.89
N GLN A 7 -0.79 14.59 -5.62
CA GLN A 7 -1.58 15.06 -4.48
C GLN A 7 -1.41 14.21 -3.21
N LEU A 8 -0.66 13.11 -3.28
CA LEU A 8 -0.50 12.18 -2.17
C LEU A 8 0.95 12.15 -1.70
N ASP A 9 1.14 12.56 -0.44
CA ASP A 9 2.40 12.37 0.24
C ASP A 9 2.60 10.90 0.65
N ARG A 10 3.86 10.54 0.91
CA ARG A 10 4.21 9.21 1.44
C ARG A 10 3.45 8.96 2.75
N VAL A 11 2.60 7.94 2.74
CA VAL A 11 1.84 7.49 3.91
C VAL A 11 2.78 7.14 5.07
N ARG A 12 2.54 7.73 6.24
CA ARG A 12 3.33 7.52 7.47
C ARG A 12 2.49 6.78 8.52
N TYR A 13 3.19 6.22 9.51
CA TYR A 13 2.56 5.70 10.71
C TYR A 13 2.26 6.86 11.68
N GLU A 14 1.00 7.01 12.09
CA GLU A 14 0.56 8.04 13.05
C GLU A 14 -0.01 7.44 14.34
N GLY A 15 -0.08 6.11 14.43
CA GLY A 15 -0.55 5.40 15.62
C GLY A 15 -2.04 5.05 15.60
N PRO A 16 -2.47 4.23 16.56
CA PRO A 16 -3.81 3.61 16.57
C PRO A 16 -4.95 4.60 16.83
N GLN A 17 -4.65 5.78 17.36
CA GLN A 17 -5.63 6.85 17.63
C GLN A 17 -5.72 7.88 16.48
N SER A 18 -4.94 7.73 15.41
CA SER A 18 -5.02 8.67 14.29
C SER A 18 -6.36 8.56 13.55
N THR A 19 -6.99 9.71 13.34
CA THR A 19 -8.21 9.87 12.55
C THR A 19 -7.94 10.05 11.07
N ASN A 20 -6.67 10.20 10.66
CA ASN A 20 -6.27 10.41 9.27
C ASN A 20 -6.48 9.11 8.46
N PRO A 21 -7.32 9.13 7.40
CA PRO A 21 -7.58 7.93 6.60
C PRO A 21 -6.38 7.50 5.74
N LEU A 22 -5.43 8.41 5.48
CA LEU A 22 -4.23 8.16 4.67
C LEU A 22 -2.99 7.91 5.53
N ALA A 23 -3.15 7.54 6.80
CA ALA A 23 -2.08 7.19 7.71
C ALA A 23 -2.19 5.72 8.17
N PHE A 24 -1.06 5.04 8.33
CA PHE A 24 -1.05 3.71 8.91
C PHE A 24 -1.32 3.79 10.42
N ARG A 25 -2.32 3.04 10.89
CA ARG A 25 -2.69 2.95 12.32
C ARG A 25 -1.95 1.85 13.08
N HIS A 26 -1.62 0.77 12.38
CA HIS A 26 -1.05 -0.45 12.98
C HIS A 26 0.25 -0.90 12.31
N TYR A 27 0.59 -0.37 11.13
CA TYR A 27 1.79 -0.77 10.41
C TYR A 27 2.89 0.25 10.61
N ASN A 28 3.90 -0.12 11.41
CA ASN A 28 5.13 0.64 11.57
C ASN A 28 6.31 -0.19 11.03
N PRO A 29 6.93 0.17 9.89
CA PRO A 29 7.99 -0.62 9.27
C PRO A 29 9.24 -0.79 10.16
N ASP A 30 9.51 0.18 11.04
CA ASP A 30 10.68 0.17 11.93
C ASP A 30 10.45 -0.58 13.25
N GLU A 31 9.21 -0.99 13.53
CA GLU A 31 8.89 -1.72 14.75
C GLU A 31 9.52 -3.11 14.73
N LEU A 32 10.29 -3.42 15.78
CA LEU A 32 10.91 -4.72 15.98
C LEU A 32 9.92 -5.66 16.68
N VAL A 33 9.35 -6.58 15.92
CA VAL A 33 8.49 -7.65 16.44
C VAL A 33 9.34 -8.91 16.53
N LEU A 34 9.49 -9.49 17.73
CA LEU A 34 10.23 -10.75 17.94
C LEU A 34 11.63 -10.76 17.28
N GLY A 35 12.33 -9.61 17.32
CA GLY A 35 13.70 -9.47 16.80
C GLY A 35 13.84 -9.26 15.29
N LYS A 36 12.75 -9.09 14.53
CA LYS A 36 12.77 -8.69 13.12
C LYS A 36 11.88 -7.46 12.89
N ARG A 37 12.18 -6.66 11.87
CA ARG A 37 11.37 -5.49 11.52
C ARG A 37 10.02 -5.92 10.98
N MET A 38 8.97 -5.15 11.26
CA MET A 38 7.61 -5.46 10.83
C MET A 38 7.49 -5.55 9.30
N GLU A 39 8.31 -4.78 8.56
CA GLU A 39 8.40 -4.92 7.10
C GLU A 39 8.94 -6.28 6.66
N ASP A 40 9.88 -6.89 7.39
CA ASP A 40 10.44 -8.20 7.09
C ASP A 40 9.50 -9.34 7.43
N HIS A 41 8.59 -9.13 8.38
CA HIS A 41 7.55 -10.09 8.74
C HIS A 41 6.46 -10.14 7.68
N LEU A 42 5.94 -8.98 7.28
CA LEU A 42 4.78 -8.90 6.40
C LEU A 42 5.17 -8.96 4.92
N ARG A 43 6.30 -8.33 4.55
CA ARG A 43 6.83 -8.27 3.18
C ARG A 43 5.75 -7.89 2.17
N PHE A 44 5.03 -6.80 2.45
CA PHE A 44 3.92 -6.35 1.61
C PHE A 44 4.39 -6.11 0.17
N ALA A 45 3.60 -6.63 -0.77
CA ALA A 45 3.77 -6.40 -2.20
C ALA A 45 2.42 -6.00 -2.80
N ALA A 46 2.45 -5.06 -3.74
CA ALA A 46 1.27 -4.70 -4.52
C ALA A 46 1.07 -5.72 -5.66
N CYS A 47 -0.15 -6.24 -5.81
CA CYS A 47 -0.48 -7.09 -6.96
C CYS A 47 -0.67 -6.23 -8.21
N TYR A 48 0.29 -6.31 -9.14
CA TYR A 48 0.30 -5.48 -10.35
C TYR A 48 -1.02 -5.53 -11.14
N TRP A 49 -1.57 -6.73 -11.32
CA TRP A 49 -2.78 -6.97 -12.09
C TRP A 49 -4.01 -6.27 -11.51
N HIS A 50 -4.20 -6.34 -10.19
CA HIS A 50 -5.35 -5.72 -9.54
C HIS A 50 -5.18 -4.21 -9.38
N THR A 51 -3.96 -3.74 -9.19
CA THR A 51 -3.70 -2.32 -8.94
C THR A 51 -3.62 -1.49 -10.22
N PHE A 52 -3.10 -2.04 -11.32
CA PHE A 52 -2.85 -1.27 -12.55
C PHE A 52 -3.60 -1.76 -13.79
N CYS A 53 -4.00 -3.03 -13.85
CA CYS A 53 -4.63 -3.59 -15.05
C CYS A 53 -6.16 -3.74 -14.95
N TRP A 54 -6.72 -3.72 -13.74
CA TRP A 54 -8.15 -3.96 -13.52
C TRP A 54 -8.95 -2.65 -13.54
N ASN A 55 -9.72 -2.39 -14.60
CA ASN A 55 -10.56 -1.18 -14.76
C ASN A 55 -12.00 -1.32 -14.18
N GLY A 56 -12.22 -2.22 -13.23
CA GLY A 56 -13.48 -2.37 -12.50
C GLY A 56 -14.56 -3.22 -13.20
N GLY A 57 -14.30 -3.73 -14.41
CA GLY A 57 -15.26 -4.51 -15.18
C GLY A 57 -15.30 -5.98 -14.76
N GLY A 58 -16.41 -6.43 -14.17
CA GLY A 58 -16.71 -7.86 -14.07
C GLY A 58 -16.70 -8.49 -15.46
N TYR A 59 -15.86 -9.50 -15.65
CA TYR A 59 -15.69 -10.27 -16.88
C TYR A 59 -15.29 -9.44 -18.11
N VAL A 60 -14.02 -9.07 -18.21
CA VAL A 60 -13.29 -9.23 -19.47
C VAL A 60 -11.81 -9.31 -19.15
N TRP A 61 -11.31 -10.52 -19.32
CA TRP A 61 -9.91 -10.86 -19.46
C TRP A 61 -9.08 -9.70 -20.02
N CYS A 62 -7.99 -9.41 -19.30
CA CYS A 62 -6.70 -9.01 -19.86
C CYS A 62 -6.66 -9.15 -21.40
N ARG A 63 -7.02 -8.08 -22.11
CA ARG A 63 -6.98 -8.05 -23.57
C ARG A 63 -6.33 -6.77 -24.07
N ARG A 64 -5.19 -6.44 -23.48
CA ARG A 64 -4.01 -5.87 -24.16
C ARG A 64 -2.94 -5.58 -23.12
N VAL A 65 -2.06 -6.56 -22.94
CA VAL A 65 -0.63 -6.26 -22.89
C VAL A 65 -0.12 -6.39 -24.32
#